data_AF-A0A5C8PDM9-F1
#
_entry.id   AF-A0A5C8PDM9-F1
#
_cell.length_a   1.000
_cell.length_b   1.000
_cell.length_c   1.000
_cell.angle_alpha   90.00
_cell.angle_beta   90.00
_cell.angle_gamma   90.00
#
_symmetry.space_group_name_H-M   'P 1'
#
loop_
_entity.id
_entity.type
_entity.pdbx_description
1 polymer ?
#
loop_
_entity_poly.entity_id
_entity_poly.type
_entity_poly.pdbx_seq_one_letter_code
_entity_poly.pdbx_strand_id
1 'polypeptide(L)' 'MSAYALVAKHVAATLAEAATQSISPDVVARNLVLEAVRIFKQEGRPLADIAAELIATAENLDEDEAIGFMRP' A
#
# COMPACT_ATOMS: atom_id res chain seq x y z
N MET A 1 11.39 14.10 3.62
CA MET A 1 10.54 13.26 2.73
C MET A 1 10.20 12.01 3.52
N SER A 2 8.93 11.72 3.76
CA SER A 2 8.50 10.52 4.50
C SER A 2 8.50 9.28 3.61
N ALA A 3 8.54 8.08 4.20
CA ALA A 3 8.37 6.83 3.46
C ALA A 3 7.06 6.80 2.68
N TYR A 4 5.98 7.35 3.26
CA TYR A 4 4.71 7.55 2.57
C TYR A 4 4.87 8.43 1.31
N ALA A 5 5.51 9.60 1.41
CA ALA A 5 5.70 10.50 0.27
C ALA A 5 6.54 9.86 -0.86
N LEU A 6 7.52 9.02 -0.51
CA LEU A 6 8.28 8.24 -1.48
C LEU A 6 7.39 7.23 -2.21
N VAL A 7 6.63 6.41 -1.47
CA VAL A 7 5.74 5.40 -2.05
C VAL A 7 4.64 6.05 -2.89
N ALA A 8 3.99 7.11 -2.39
CA ALA A 8 2.91 7.81 -3.09
C ALA A 8 3.36 8.37 -4.45
N LYS A 9 4.58 8.92 -4.53
CA LYS A 9 5.17 9.36 -5.80
C LYS A 9 5.24 8.23 -6.83
N HIS A 10 5.68 7.04 -6.41
CA HIS A 10 5.81 5.90 -7.31
C HIS A 10 4.45 5.29 -7.67
N VAL A 11 3.50 5.23 -6.74
CA VAL A 11 2.12 4.81 -7.02
C VAL A 11 1.45 5.72 -8.05
N ALA A 12 1.61 7.05 -7.91
CA ALA A 12 1.08 8.01 -8.88
C ALA A 12 1.67 7.80 -10.29
N ALA A 13 2.98 7.55 -10.38
CA ALA A 13 3.64 7.25 -11.65
C ALA A 13 3.11 5.94 -12.27
N THR A 14 2.93 4.88 -11.46
CA THR A 14 2.38 3.60 -11.92
C THR A 14 0.94 3.74 -12.42
N LEU A 15 0.09 4.53 -11.75
CA LEU A 15 -1.28 4.79 -12.22
C LEU A 15 -1.28 5.54 -13.57
N ALA A 16 -0.40 6.52 -13.73
CA ALA A 16 -0.25 7.23 -15.00
C ALA A 16 0.21 6.30 -16.13
N GLU A 17 1.18 5.42 -15.87
CA GLU A 17 1.66 4.42 -16.83
C GLU A 17 0.58 3.40 -17.19
N ALA A 18 -0.13 2.88 -16.19
CA ALA A 18 -1.24 1.92 -16.36
C ALA A 18 -2.35 2.48 -17.26
N ALA A 19 -2.67 3.77 -17.12
CA ALA A 19 -3.66 4.45 -17.96
C ALA A 19 -3.28 4.42 -19.45
N THR A 20 -1.99 4.52 -19.79
CA THR A 20 -1.52 4.43 -21.19
C THR A 20 -1.71 3.04 -21.80
N GLN A 21 -1.87 2.02 -20.95
CA GLN A 21 -2.04 0.62 -21.32
C GLN A 21 -3.48 0.12 -21.12
N SER A 22 -4.43 1.01 -20.83
CA SER A 22 -5.83 0.66 -20.50
C SER A 22 -5.96 -0.31 -19.32
N ILE A 23 -4.99 -0.30 -18.40
CA ILE A 23 -5.05 -1.08 -17.15
C ILE A 23 -5.85 -0.28 -16.13
N SER A 24 -6.86 -0.89 -15.53
CA SER A 24 -7.72 -0.19 -14.57
C SER A 24 -6.97 0.13 -13.26
N PRO A 25 -7.31 1.24 -12.59
CA PRO A 25 -6.76 1.56 -11.27
C PRO A 25 -7.00 0.45 -10.24
N ASP A 26 -8.13 -0.26 -10.32
CA ASP A 26 -8.43 -1.41 -9.45
C ASP A 26 -7.42 -2.55 -9.63
N VAL A 27 -7.05 -2.88 -10.88
CA VAL A 27 -6.01 -3.88 -11.16
C VAL A 27 -4.68 -3.44 -10.57
N VAL A 28 -4.31 -2.16 -10.68
CA VAL A 28 -3.10 -1.63 -10.06
C VAL A 28 -3.16 -1.77 -8.53
N ALA A 29 -4.27 -1.36 -7.89
CA ALA A 29 -4.43 -1.45 -6.45
C ALA A 29 -4.30 -2.88 -5.91
N ARG A 30 -4.91 -3.87 -6.58
CA ARG A 30 -4.81 -5.29 -6.21
C ARG A 30 -3.37 -5.80 -6.29
N ASN A 31 -2.60 -5.36 -7.27
CA ASN A 31 -1.17 -5.71 -7.39
C ASN A 31 -0.31 -4.99 -6.34
N LEU A 32 -0.63 -3.75 -5.98
CA LEU A 32 0.06 -3.05 -4.89
C LEU A 32 -0.15 -3.75 -3.54
N VAL A 33 -1.36 -4.23 -3.25
CA VAL A 33 -1.64 -5.04 -2.05
C VAL A 33 -0.84 -6.35 -2.08
N LEU A 34 -0.77 -7.02 -3.24
CA LEU A 34 0.03 -8.24 -3.40
C LEU A 34 1.51 -7.97 -3.09
N GLU A 35 2.07 -6.88 -3.61
CA GLU A 35 3.47 -6.50 -3.36
C GLU A 35 3.72 -6.15 -1.88
N ALA A 36 2.79 -5.44 -1.23
CA ALA A 36 2.87 -5.15 0.19
C ALA A 36 2.91 -6.45 1.02
N VAL A 37 2.01 -7.40 0.73
CA VAL A 37 1.99 -8.72 1.40
C VAL A 37 3.26 -9.52 1.11
N ARG A 38 3.78 -9.47 -0.12
CA ARG A 38 5.03 -10.13 -0.51
C ARG A 38 6.20 -9.61 0.34
N ILE A 39 6.32 -8.30 0.49
CA ILE A 39 7.37 -7.65 1.30
C ILE A 39 7.23 -8.05 2.78
N PHE A 40 6.03 -7.94 3.36
CA PHE A 40 5.84 -8.34 4.76
C PHE A 40 6.20 -9.80 5.03
N LYS A 41 5.86 -10.70 4.12
CA LYS A 41 6.24 -12.13 4.24
C LYS A 41 7.75 -12.33 4.13
N GLN A 42 8.45 -11.57 3.30
CA GLN A 42 9.91 -11.63 3.18
C GLN A 42 10.61 -11.15 4.45
N GLU A 43 10.05 -10.14 5.13
CA GLU A 43 10.50 -9.66 6.45
C GLU A 43 10.11 -10.60 7.61
N GLY A 44 9.49 -11.76 7.31
CA GLY A 44 9.13 -12.76 8.32
C GLY A 44 7.93 -12.38 9.20
N ARG A 45 7.11 -11.38 8.82
CA ARG A 45 5.89 -11.07 9.57
C ARG A 45 4.91 -12.26 9.55
N PRO A 46 4.35 -12.66 10.71
CA PRO A 46 3.28 -13.63 10.78
C PRO A 46 2.06 -13.20 9.94
N LEU A 47 1.35 -14.17 9.35
CA LEU A 47 0.17 -13.88 8.53
C LEU A 47 -0.92 -13.14 9.32
N ALA A 48 -1.09 -13.46 10.61
CA ALA A 48 -2.06 -12.78 11.47
C ALA A 48 -1.74 -11.29 11.64
N ASP A 49 -0.46 -10.93 11.79
CA ASP A 49 -0.02 -9.54 11.92
C ASP A 49 -0.20 -8.78 10.60
N ILE A 50 0.05 -9.43 9.47
CA ILE A 50 -0.21 -8.85 8.14
C ILE A 50 -1.70 -8.59 7.95
N ALA A 51 -2.56 -9.55 8.32
CA ALA A 51 -4.00 -9.39 8.22
C ALA A 51 -4.50 -8.23 9.10
N ALA A 52 -4.03 -8.16 10.35
CA ALA A 52 -4.38 -7.08 11.26
C ALA A 52 -3.95 -5.70 10.72
N GLU A 53 -2.75 -5.61 10.13
CA GLU A 53 -2.25 -4.38 9.50
C GLU A 53 -3.14 -3.93 8.32
N LEU A 54 -3.53 -4.86 7.45
CA LEU A 54 -4.38 -4.55 6.30
C LEU A 54 -5.78 -4.10 6.72
N ILE A 55 -6.36 -4.76 7.73
CA ILE A 55 -7.65 -4.36 8.30
C ILE A 55 -7.55 -2.96 8.91
N ALA A 56 -6.56 -2.73 9.77
CA ALA A 56 -6.34 -1.42 10.40
C ALA A 56 -6.11 -0.32 9.35
N THR A 57 -5.34 -0.61 8.29
CA THR A 57 -5.12 0.32 7.17
C THR A 57 -6.43 0.62 6.45
N ALA A 58 -7.25 -0.39 6.16
CA ALA A 58 -8.52 -0.19 5.46
C ALA A 58 -9.56 0.59 6.30
N GLU A 59 -9.54 0.41 7.61
CA GLU A 59 -10.45 1.09 8.55
C GLU A 59 -10.03 2.53 8.87
N ASN A 60 -8.73 2.85 8.77
CA ASN A 60 -8.17 4.13 9.20
C ASN A 60 -7.42 4.87 8.08
N LEU A 61 -7.71 4.56 6.81
CA LEU A 61 -7.14 5.30 5.69
C LEU A 61 -7.73 6.72 5.70
N ASP A 62 -6.98 7.66 6.26
CA ASP A 62 -7.28 9.08 6.13
C ASP A 62 -6.74 9.58 4.77
N GLU A 63 -7.57 10.31 4.02
CA GLU A 63 -7.18 10.86 2.72
C GLU A 63 -6.15 12.00 2.87
N ASP A 64 -6.06 12.60 4.06
CA ASP A 64 -5.24 13.79 4.34
C ASP A 64 -4.02 13.55 5.25
N GLU A 65 -3.89 12.41 5.93
CA GLU A 65 -2.74 12.10 6.81
C GLU A 65 -2.05 10.78 6.46
N ALA A 66 -0.72 10.84 6.35
CA ALA A 66 0.11 9.64 6.28
C ALA A 66 -0.11 8.82 7.55
N ILE A 67 -0.55 7.56 7.44
CA ILE A 67 -0.69 6.62 8.56
C ILE A 67 0.61 6.64 9.36
N GLY A 68 0.61 7.41 10.45
CA GLY A 68 1.67 7.38 11.43
C GLY A 68 1.64 5.97 12.01
N PHE A 69 2.76 5.27 11.94
CA PHE A 69 2.97 4.03 12.68
C PHE A 69 2.74 4.32 14.19
N MET A 70 1.50 4.27 14.64
CA MET A 70 1.13 4.31 16.05
C MET A 70 0.94 2.86 16.47
N ARG A 71 2.02 2.27 16.99
CA ARG A 71 1.93 1.18 17.95
C ARG A 71 2.56 1.69 19.25
N PRO A 72 1.95 1.48 20.43
CA PRO A 72 2.57 1.79 21.72
C PRO A 72 3.81 0.94 21.99
#